data_AF-A0A2D9C8Z0-F1
#
_entry.id   AF-A0A2D9C8Z0-F1
#
_cell.length_a   1.000
_cell.length_b   1.000
_cell.length_c   1.000
_cell.angle_alpha   90.00
_cell.angle_beta   90.00
_cell.angle_gamma   90.00
#
_symmetry.space_group_name_H-M   'P 1'
#
loop_
_entity.id
_entity.type
_entity.pdbx_description
1 polymer ?
#
loop_
_entity_poly.entity_id
_entity_poly.type
_entity_poly.pdbx_seq_one_letter_code
_entity_poly.pdbx_strand_id
1 'polypeptide(L)'
;MIDRLAEKHEAWVHMAMSFGVTQESANEIVQEMYIRVTKYVDDPERIMYNEKELNNYYIYVTMRNLFLSNFHKGKKRNHYSTEDINDELINFSNVSDVSDEYEDSFDALINKIEDMVDSWYWYDKKLWNIHFKNKMSMRRISRETRISLSSIFNTLSNGKKKIRENSKEEYEKYKQSKDETDGAW
;
A
#
# COMPACT_ATOMS: atom_id res chain seq x y z
N MET A 1 23.87 30.90 12.01
CA MET A 1 24.17 29.69 12.82
C MET A 1 24.57 28.52 11.94
N ILE A 2 23.78 28.18 10.90
CA ILE A 2 24.12 27.13 9.92
C ILE A 2 25.51 27.33 9.31
N ASP A 3 25.84 28.55 8.88
CA ASP A 3 27.12 28.82 8.20
C ASP A 3 28.32 28.43 9.08
N ARG A 4 28.28 28.74 10.38
CA ARG A 4 29.31 28.37 11.36
C ARG A 4 29.38 26.86 11.59
N LEU A 5 28.24 26.18 11.58
CA LEU A 5 28.19 24.72 11.73
C LEU A 5 28.76 24.03 10.47
N ALA A 6 28.48 24.59 9.30
CA ALA A 6 28.90 24.07 8.00
C ALA A 6 30.41 24.20 7.76
N GLU A 7 31.11 25.16 8.38
CA GLU A 7 32.58 25.27 8.33
C GLU A 7 33.29 23.97 8.73
N LYS A 8 32.68 23.18 9.61
CA LYS A 8 33.21 21.90 10.09
C LYS A 8 32.48 20.69 9.52
N HIS A 9 31.76 20.85 8.40
CA HIS A 9 30.93 19.78 7.81
C HIS A 9 31.69 18.47 7.65
N GLU A 10 32.86 18.49 7.02
CA GLU A 10 33.70 17.31 6.81
C GLU A 10 34.13 16.65 8.13
N ALA A 11 34.40 17.44 9.18
CA ALA A 11 34.73 16.90 10.49
C ALA A 11 33.52 16.21 11.14
N TRP A 12 32.30 16.72 10.92
CA TRP A 12 31.07 16.08 11.38
C TRP A 12 30.78 14.79 10.63
N VAL A 13 31.02 14.74 9.33
CA VAL A 13 30.86 13.53 8.51
C VAL A 13 31.84 12.46 9.00
N HIS A 14 33.12 12.78 9.16
CA HIS A 14 34.11 11.84 9.72
C HIS A 14 33.74 11.36 11.13
N MET A 15 33.20 12.26 11.96
CA MET A 15 32.72 11.90 13.30
C MET A 15 31.52 10.95 13.22
N ALA A 16 30.55 11.19 12.35
CA ALA A 16 29.40 10.31 12.16
C ALA A 16 29.81 8.94 11.58
N MET A 17 30.80 8.90 10.67
CA MET A 17 31.37 7.65 10.16
C MET A 17 31.98 6.78 11.27
N SER A 18 32.50 7.39 12.35
CA SER A 18 33.00 6.62 13.51
C SER A 18 31.93 5.79 14.22
N PHE A 19 30.65 6.03 13.95
CA PHE A 19 29.55 5.17 14.41
C PHE A 19 29.40 3.86 13.62
N GLY A 20 30.22 3.64 12.59
CA GLY A 20 30.20 2.43 11.77
C GLY A 20 29.15 2.46 10.65
N VAL A 21 28.83 3.65 10.14
CA VAL A 21 27.88 3.85 9.03
C VAL A 21 28.61 4.21 7.73
N THR A 22 27.94 4.02 6.59
CA THR A 22 28.46 4.45 5.28
C THR A 22 28.58 5.98 5.22
N GLN A 23 29.39 6.50 4.29
CA GLN A 23 29.52 7.94 4.08
C GLN A 23 28.17 8.60 3.74
N GLU A 24 27.30 7.91 3.03
CA GLU A 24 25.95 8.37 2.71
C GLU A 24 25.09 8.52 3.98
N SER A 25 25.00 7.47 4.79
CA SER A 25 24.29 7.51 6.08
C SER A 25 24.91 8.51 7.06
N ALA A 26 26.24 8.68 7.05
CA ALA A 26 26.91 9.71 7.84
C ALA A 26 26.46 11.12 7.44
N ASN A 27 26.38 11.38 6.13
CA ASN A 27 25.86 12.63 5.61
C ASN A 27 24.40 12.87 6.02
N GLU A 28 23.54 11.85 5.94
CA GLU A 28 22.14 11.98 6.41
C GLU A 28 22.05 12.38 7.88
N ILE A 29 22.87 11.76 8.74
CA ILE A 29 22.94 12.09 10.17
C ILE A 29 23.38 13.54 10.38
N VAL A 30 24.39 14.00 9.63
CA VAL A 30 24.91 15.38 9.73
C VAL A 30 23.86 16.40 9.25
N GLN A 31 23.15 16.11 8.15
CA GLN A 31 22.10 17.00 7.64
C GLN A 31 20.95 17.13 8.62
N GLU A 32 20.48 16.02 9.18
CA GLU A 32 19.43 16.04 10.20
C GLU A 32 19.90 16.72 11.50
N MET A 33 21.19 16.61 11.84
CA MET A 33 21.78 17.36 12.95
C MET A 33 21.66 18.87 12.72
N TYR A 34 21.95 19.39 11.53
CA TYR A 34 21.76 20.82 11.22
C TYR A 34 20.30 21.24 11.40
N ILE A 35 19.35 20.43 10.92
CA ILE A 35 17.91 20.72 11.06
C ILE A 35 17.52 20.79 12.54
N ARG A 36 17.96 19.83 13.36
CA ARG A 36 17.62 19.82 14.79
C ARG A 36 18.22 20.99 15.55
N VAL A 37 19.49 21.27 15.32
CA VAL A 37 20.18 22.36 16.01
C VAL A 37 19.52 23.69 15.64
N THR A 38 19.23 23.92 14.37
CA THR A 38 18.63 25.19 13.92
C THR A 38 17.18 25.37 14.32
N LYS A 39 16.42 24.28 14.45
CA LYS A 39 15.01 24.32 14.80
C LYS A 39 14.75 24.41 16.30
N TYR A 40 15.62 23.82 17.13
CA TYR A 40 15.36 23.67 18.57
C TYR A 40 16.31 24.49 19.45
N VAL A 41 17.32 25.14 18.88
CA VAL A 41 18.23 26.03 19.61
C VAL A 41 17.88 27.48 19.28
N ASP A 42 17.02 28.07 20.11
CA ASP A 42 16.61 29.48 19.97
C ASP A 42 17.75 30.46 20.31
N ASP A 43 18.65 30.06 21.22
CA ASP A 43 19.80 30.84 21.67
C ASP A 43 21.13 30.15 21.30
N PRO A 44 21.92 30.71 20.37
CA PRO A 44 23.21 30.16 19.95
C PRO A 44 24.19 29.92 21.09
N GLU A 45 24.13 30.68 22.19
CA GLU A 45 25.08 30.52 23.30
C GLU A 45 24.99 29.15 23.97
N ARG A 46 23.82 28.49 23.91
CA ARG A 46 23.58 27.17 24.52
C ARG A 46 24.39 26.04 23.89
N ILE A 47 24.87 26.21 22.66
CA ILE A 47 25.61 25.18 21.91
C ILE A 47 27.06 25.58 21.64
N MET A 48 27.57 26.56 22.39
CA MET A 48 28.93 27.07 22.25
C MET A 48 29.71 26.90 23.56
N TYR A 49 31.04 26.71 23.48
CA TYR A 49 31.92 26.75 24.65
C TYR A 49 32.28 28.19 25.03
N ASN A 50 32.29 29.10 24.05
CA ASN A 50 32.52 30.54 24.18
C ASN A 50 31.89 31.24 22.95
N GLU A 51 31.93 32.57 22.82
CA GLU A 51 31.30 33.32 21.70
C GLU A 51 31.76 32.90 20.28
N LYS A 52 32.86 32.13 20.16
CA LYS A 52 33.52 31.77 18.90
C LYS A 52 33.54 30.27 18.61
N GLU A 53 33.58 29.42 19.63
CA GLU A 53 33.79 27.98 19.51
C GLU A 53 32.52 27.18 19.78
N LEU A 54 32.13 26.37 18.79
CA LEU A 54 31.04 25.43 18.92
C LEU A 54 31.35 24.33 19.93
N ASN A 55 30.33 23.92 20.67
CA ASN A 55 30.42 22.80 21.59
C ASN A 55 30.39 21.48 20.79
N ASN A 56 31.58 21.00 20.39
CA ASN A 56 31.73 19.76 19.64
C ASN A 56 31.09 18.56 20.35
N TYR A 57 31.08 18.53 21.69
CA TYR A 57 30.47 17.46 22.47
C TYR A 57 28.94 17.47 22.33
N TYR A 58 28.30 18.65 22.31
CA TYR A 58 26.86 18.77 22.07
C TYR A 58 26.47 18.24 20.68
N ILE A 59 27.26 18.57 19.66
CA ILE A 59 27.05 18.09 18.28
C ILE A 59 27.22 16.58 18.21
N TYR A 60 28.26 16.04 18.85
CA TYR A 60 28.48 14.59 18.97
C TYR A 60 27.28 13.88 19.62
N VAL A 61 26.79 14.39 20.76
CA VAL A 61 25.63 13.80 21.46
C VAL A 61 24.38 13.84 20.57
N THR A 62 24.18 14.92 19.83
CA THR A 62 23.05 15.07 18.90
C THR A 62 23.10 14.02 17.78
N MET A 63 24.26 13.86 17.14
CA MET A 63 24.47 12.86 16.08
C MET A 63 24.40 11.43 16.63
N ARG A 64 24.91 11.18 17.84
CA ARG A 64 24.81 9.87 18.51
C ARG A 64 23.36 9.50 18.78
N ASN A 65 22.54 10.45 19.23
CA ASN A 65 21.11 10.21 19.47
C ASN A 65 20.36 9.93 18.15
N LEU A 66 20.72 10.64 17.07
CA LEU A 66 20.21 10.37 15.73
C LEU A 66 20.55 8.96 15.24
N PHE A 67 21.81 8.56 15.40
CA PHE A 67 22.28 7.23 15.08
C PHE A 67 21.52 6.15 15.87
N LEU A 68 21.39 6.31 17.20
CA LEU A 68 20.67 5.35 18.06
C LEU A 68 19.17 5.27 17.75
N SER A 69 18.57 6.36 17.28
CA SER A 69 17.18 6.35 16.81
C SER A 69 16.98 5.64 15.47
N ASN A 70 18.04 5.09 14.87
CA ASN A 70 18.06 4.45 13.55
C ASN A 70 17.53 5.37 12.43
N PHE A 71 17.69 6.70 12.57
CA PHE A 71 17.20 7.67 11.59
C PHE A 71 17.74 7.39 10.17
N HIS A 72 19.03 7.09 10.08
CA HIS A 72 19.77 6.81 8.84
C HIS A 72 19.44 5.44 8.20
N LYS A 73 18.61 4.61 8.83
CA LYS A 73 18.27 3.28 8.30
C LYS A 73 16.98 3.30 7.47
N GLY A 74 16.37 4.48 7.30
CA GLY A 74 15.02 4.62 6.77
C GLY A 74 13.99 3.93 7.66
N LYS A 75 12.73 4.38 7.61
CA LYS A 75 11.65 3.48 8.05
C LYS A 75 11.69 2.28 7.11
N LYS A 76 11.80 1.05 7.61
CA LYS A 76 11.73 -0.21 6.83
C LYS A 76 10.80 -0.05 5.62
N ARG A 77 11.36 0.33 4.50
CA ARG A 77 10.74 0.40 3.19
C ARG A 77 11.73 -0.35 2.37
N ASN A 78 11.38 -1.60 2.12
CA ASN A 78 12.07 -2.59 1.29
C ASN A 78 13.06 -1.89 0.35
N HIS A 79 14.31 -1.81 0.77
CA HIS A 79 15.39 -1.29 -0.06
C HIS A 79 15.75 -2.46 -0.98
N TYR A 80 15.16 -2.47 -2.17
CA TYR A 80 15.59 -3.38 -3.23
C TYR A 80 16.85 -2.77 -3.83
N SER A 81 17.97 -3.48 -3.76
CA SER A 81 19.18 -3.06 -4.47
C SER A 81 18.89 -3.09 -5.97
N THR A 82 19.39 -2.11 -6.72
CA THR A 82 19.23 -2.08 -8.19
C THR A 82 19.94 -3.26 -8.87
N GLU A 83 20.89 -3.89 -8.18
CA GLU A 83 21.55 -5.14 -8.62
C GLU A 83 20.61 -6.35 -8.59
N ASP A 84 19.61 -6.37 -7.69
CA ASP A 84 18.60 -7.44 -7.61
C ASP A 84 17.52 -7.32 -8.72
N ILE A 85 17.37 -6.13 -9.30
CA ILE A 85 16.34 -5.84 -10.31
C ILE A 85 16.62 -6.57 -11.62
N ASN A 86 17.89 -6.90 -11.94
CA ASN A 86 18.22 -7.48 -13.24
C ASN A 86 17.77 -8.95 -13.37
N ASP A 87 17.77 -9.71 -12.27
CA ASP A 87 17.22 -11.06 -12.24
C ASP A 87 15.68 -11.07 -12.15
N GLU A 88 15.07 -10.04 -11.51
CA GLU A 88 13.62 -9.92 -11.39
C GLU A 88 12.95 -9.40 -12.68
N LEU A 89 13.64 -8.57 -13.48
CA LEU A 89 13.11 -8.04 -14.74
C LEU A 89 12.96 -9.13 -15.82
N ILE A 90 13.81 -10.16 -15.79
CA ILE A 90 13.73 -11.32 -16.70
C ILE A 90 12.45 -12.14 -16.44
N ASN A 91 11.94 -12.09 -15.21
CA ASN A 91 10.67 -12.74 -14.86
C ASN A 91 9.44 -11.95 -15.34
N PHE A 92 9.54 -10.63 -15.51
CA PHE A 92 8.40 -9.80 -15.94
C PHE A 92 8.00 -10.01 -17.41
N SER A 93 8.93 -10.45 -18.26
CA SER A 93 8.61 -10.84 -19.65
C SER A 93 7.75 -12.11 -19.75
N ASN A 94 7.67 -12.93 -18.69
CA ASN A 94 6.80 -14.10 -18.63
C ASN A 94 5.44 -13.82 -17.98
N VAL A 95 5.23 -12.63 -17.39
CA VAL A 95 3.97 -12.27 -16.71
C VAL A 95 2.84 -12.00 -17.70
N SER A 96 3.15 -11.73 -18.98
CA SER A 96 2.10 -11.47 -19.99
C SER A 96 1.35 -12.73 -20.45
N ASP A 97 1.77 -13.93 -20.02
CA ASP A 97 1.16 -15.22 -20.40
C ASP A 97 0.69 -16.03 -19.18
N VAL A 98 0.71 -15.42 -17.99
CA VAL A 98 0.05 -15.99 -16.81
C VAL A 98 -1.41 -15.54 -16.88
N SER A 99 -2.20 -16.13 -17.78
CA SER A 99 -3.63 -16.19 -17.50
C SER A 99 -3.76 -17.18 -16.36
N ASP A 100 -3.90 -16.65 -15.14
CA ASP A 100 -4.19 -17.48 -13.98
C ASP A 100 -5.49 -18.21 -14.31
N GLU A 101 -5.48 -19.54 -14.42
CA GLU A 101 -6.68 -20.35 -14.69
C GLU A 101 -7.83 -19.99 -13.70
N TYR A 102 -7.45 -19.48 -12.53
CA TYR A 102 -8.32 -18.83 -11.56
C TYR A 102 -9.02 -17.57 -12.10
N GLU A 103 -8.30 -16.60 -12.67
CA GLU A 103 -8.88 -15.39 -13.25
C GLU A 103 -9.78 -15.73 -14.44
N ASP A 104 -9.33 -16.62 -15.33
CA ASP A 104 -10.12 -17.04 -16.50
C ASP A 104 -11.44 -17.74 -16.09
N SER A 105 -11.38 -18.62 -15.09
CA SER A 105 -12.56 -19.32 -14.59
C SER A 105 -13.50 -18.41 -13.79
N PHE A 106 -12.96 -17.40 -13.09
CA PHE A 106 -13.75 -16.37 -12.43
C PHE A 106 -14.48 -15.51 -13.46
N ASP A 107 -13.78 -15.02 -14.48
CA ASP A 107 -14.36 -14.20 -15.54
C ASP A 107 -15.42 -14.97 -16.33
N ALA A 108 -15.18 -16.25 -16.64
CA ALA A 108 -16.18 -17.11 -17.27
C ALA A 108 -17.46 -17.23 -16.43
N LEU A 109 -17.34 -17.39 -15.11
CA LEU A 109 -18.49 -17.43 -14.19
C LEU A 109 -19.23 -16.09 -14.16
N ILE A 110 -18.52 -14.97 -14.04
CA ILE A 110 -19.13 -13.64 -13.99
C ILE A 110 -19.84 -13.32 -15.31
N ASN A 111 -19.18 -13.52 -16.45
CA ASN A 111 -19.76 -13.29 -17.78
C ASN A 111 -21.04 -14.10 -17.97
N LYS A 112 -21.03 -15.38 -17.58
CA LYS A 112 -22.23 -16.23 -17.63
C LYS A 112 -23.38 -15.65 -16.82
N ILE A 113 -23.11 -15.17 -15.61
CA ILE A 113 -24.11 -14.52 -14.73
C ILE A 113 -24.63 -13.22 -15.38
N GLU A 114 -23.74 -12.40 -15.93
CA GLU A 114 -24.13 -11.15 -16.58
C GLU A 114 -25.04 -11.40 -17.79
N ASP A 115 -24.68 -12.34 -18.67
CA ASP A 115 -25.50 -12.74 -19.83
C ASP A 115 -26.91 -13.20 -19.41
N MET A 116 -26.98 -13.99 -18.34
CA MET A 116 -28.26 -14.43 -17.79
C MET A 116 -29.10 -13.27 -17.28
N VAL A 117 -28.52 -12.37 -16.49
CA VAL A 117 -29.22 -11.18 -15.97
C VAL A 117 -29.66 -10.27 -17.10
N ASP A 118 -28.86 -10.18 -18.16
CA ASP A 118 -29.13 -9.35 -19.32
C ASP A 118 -30.31 -9.84 -20.16
N SER A 119 -30.56 -11.15 -20.15
CA SER A 119 -31.73 -11.78 -20.78
C SER A 119 -33.03 -11.61 -19.99
N TRP A 120 -32.98 -11.17 -18.72
CA TRP A 120 -34.18 -11.05 -17.90
C TRP A 120 -35.10 -9.92 -18.34
N TYR A 121 -36.36 -10.01 -17.93
CA TYR A 121 -37.30 -8.90 -18.06
C TYR A 121 -36.72 -7.64 -17.40
N TRP A 122 -36.92 -6.48 -18.04
CA TRP A 122 -36.25 -5.21 -17.68
C TRP A 122 -36.38 -4.85 -16.20
N TYR A 123 -37.50 -5.19 -15.57
CA TYR A 123 -37.74 -4.94 -14.14
C TYR A 123 -36.80 -5.76 -13.26
N ASP A 124 -36.70 -7.06 -13.51
CA ASP A 124 -35.84 -7.97 -12.74
C ASP A 124 -34.37 -7.60 -12.91
N LYS A 125 -33.95 -7.32 -14.15
CA LYS A 125 -32.60 -6.83 -14.50
C LYS A 125 -32.27 -5.54 -13.74
N LYS A 126 -33.17 -4.56 -13.78
CA LYS A 126 -32.98 -3.26 -13.10
C LYS A 126 -32.88 -3.44 -11.59
N LEU A 127 -33.75 -4.27 -11.00
CA LEU A 127 -33.75 -4.52 -9.56
C LEU A 127 -32.47 -5.25 -9.11
N TRP A 128 -32.00 -6.23 -9.90
CA TRP A 128 -30.74 -6.92 -9.67
C TRP A 128 -29.56 -5.96 -9.66
N ASN A 129 -29.44 -5.10 -10.68
CA ASN A 129 -28.36 -4.13 -10.80
C ASN A 129 -28.35 -3.12 -9.65
N ILE A 130 -29.52 -2.61 -9.24
CA ILE A 130 -29.62 -1.69 -8.09
C ILE A 130 -29.16 -2.39 -6.80
N HIS A 131 -29.49 -3.66 -6.61
CA HIS A 131 -29.12 -4.38 -5.40
C HIS A 131 -27.63 -4.79 -5.38
N PHE A 132 -27.13 -5.41 -6.45
CA PHE A 132 -25.81 -6.03 -6.48
C PHE A 132 -24.70 -5.13 -7.04
N LYS A 133 -24.97 -4.36 -8.11
CA LYS A 133 -23.98 -3.42 -8.67
C LYS A 133 -23.90 -2.15 -7.82
N ASN A 134 -25.05 -1.56 -7.48
CA ASN A 134 -25.10 -0.30 -6.71
C ASN A 134 -25.13 -0.52 -5.18
N LYS A 135 -25.09 -1.79 -4.71
CA LYS A 135 -25.05 -2.17 -3.30
C LYS A 135 -26.17 -1.58 -2.43
N MET A 136 -27.35 -1.30 -3.02
CA MET A 136 -28.49 -0.79 -2.25
C MET A 136 -29.20 -1.90 -1.49
N SER A 137 -29.54 -1.67 -0.22
CA SER A 137 -30.34 -2.64 0.55
C SER A 137 -31.78 -2.71 0.06
N MET A 138 -32.41 -3.88 0.15
CA MET A 138 -33.81 -4.07 -0.25
C MET A 138 -34.77 -3.09 0.46
N ARG A 139 -34.48 -2.74 1.73
CA ARG A 139 -35.25 -1.74 2.49
C ARG A 139 -35.13 -0.34 1.88
N ARG A 140 -33.91 0.04 1.45
CA ARG A 140 -33.67 1.32 0.79
C ARG A 140 -34.40 1.38 -0.56
N ILE A 141 -34.30 0.32 -1.36
CA ILE A 141 -34.99 0.20 -2.65
C ILE A 141 -36.51 0.33 -2.44
N SER A 142 -37.07 -0.38 -1.46
CA SER A 142 -38.50 -0.33 -1.15
C SER A 142 -38.95 1.10 -0.82
N ARG A 143 -38.19 1.82 0.01
CA ARG A 143 -38.50 3.21 0.37
C ARG A 143 -38.44 4.17 -0.81
N GLU A 144 -37.43 4.03 -1.68
CA GLU A 144 -37.22 4.94 -2.81
C GLU A 144 -38.18 4.67 -3.99
N THR A 145 -38.53 3.40 -4.22
CA THR A 145 -39.36 2.98 -5.37
C THR A 145 -40.82 2.75 -5.03
N ARG A 146 -41.18 2.73 -3.74
CA ARG A 146 -42.50 2.33 -3.21
C ARG A 146 -42.92 0.89 -3.54
N ILE A 147 -42.01 0.06 -4.06
CA ILE A 147 -42.22 -1.38 -4.24
C ILE A 147 -42.17 -2.04 -2.86
N SER A 148 -43.05 -3.02 -2.61
CA SER A 148 -43.05 -3.73 -1.33
C SER A 148 -41.75 -4.53 -1.13
N LEU A 149 -41.28 -4.57 0.12
CA LEU A 149 -40.09 -5.34 0.48
C LEU A 149 -40.22 -6.82 0.09
N SER A 150 -41.41 -7.40 0.26
CA SER A 150 -41.69 -8.79 -0.12
C SER A 150 -41.57 -9.03 -1.62
N SER A 151 -42.05 -8.10 -2.46
CA SER A 151 -41.91 -8.21 -3.92
C SER A 151 -40.43 -8.16 -4.33
N ILE A 152 -39.66 -7.21 -3.77
CA ILE A 152 -38.22 -7.11 -4.02
C ILE A 152 -37.50 -8.40 -3.60
N PHE A 153 -37.81 -8.90 -2.40
CA PHE A 153 -37.21 -10.12 -1.87
C PHE A 153 -37.51 -11.33 -2.77
N ASN A 154 -38.76 -11.49 -3.20
CA ASN A 154 -39.16 -12.60 -4.07
C ASN A 154 -38.47 -12.54 -5.43
N THR A 155 -38.42 -11.36 -6.06
CA THR A 155 -37.72 -11.18 -7.35
C THR A 155 -36.24 -11.53 -7.23
N LEU A 156 -35.55 -10.99 -6.21
CA LEU A 156 -34.12 -11.27 -6.03
C LEU A 156 -33.85 -12.74 -5.65
N SER A 157 -34.73 -13.36 -4.84
CA SER A 157 -34.59 -14.77 -4.46
C SER A 157 -34.79 -15.70 -5.67
N ASN A 158 -35.76 -15.39 -6.53
CA ASN A 158 -35.98 -16.12 -7.78
C ASN A 158 -34.78 -15.95 -8.73
N GLY A 159 -34.25 -14.73 -8.86
CA GLY A 159 -33.04 -14.45 -9.65
C GLY A 159 -31.82 -15.25 -9.16
N LYS A 160 -31.57 -15.25 -7.84
CA LYS A 160 -30.51 -16.05 -7.22
C LYS A 160 -30.66 -17.55 -7.51
N LYS A 161 -31.89 -18.06 -7.41
CA LYS A 161 -32.19 -19.47 -7.69
C LYS A 161 -31.86 -19.82 -9.14
N LYS A 162 -32.32 -19.00 -10.10
CA LYS A 162 -32.02 -19.18 -11.53
C LYS A 162 -30.52 -19.20 -11.81
N ILE A 163 -29.77 -18.24 -11.26
CA ILE A 163 -28.31 -18.18 -11.42
C ILE A 163 -27.64 -19.44 -10.87
N ARG A 164 -28.02 -19.87 -9.67
CA ARG A 164 -27.42 -21.05 -9.03
C ARG A 164 -27.66 -22.33 -9.82
N GLU A 165 -28.83 -22.47 -10.43
CA GLU A 165 -29.18 -23.65 -11.23
C GLU A 165 -28.43 -23.67 -12.57
N ASN A 166 -28.19 -22.50 -13.19
CA ASN A 166 -27.65 -22.39 -14.54
C ASN A 166 -26.14 -22.09 -14.63
N SER A 167 -25.48 -21.71 -13.52
CA SER A 167 -24.03 -21.43 -13.46
C SER A 167 -23.27 -22.45 -12.62
N LYS A 168 -23.88 -23.61 -12.36
CA LYS A 168 -23.32 -24.59 -11.42
C LYS A 168 -21.99 -25.14 -11.92
N GLU A 169 -21.88 -25.42 -13.21
CA GLU A 169 -20.67 -25.98 -13.82
C GLU A 169 -19.51 -24.98 -13.80
N GLU A 170 -19.77 -23.73 -14.19
CA GLU A 170 -18.79 -22.65 -14.15
C GLU A 170 -18.35 -22.34 -12.71
N TYR A 171 -19.28 -22.43 -11.74
CA TYR A 171 -18.95 -22.25 -10.33
C TYR A 171 -18.04 -23.35 -9.78
N GLU A 172 -18.28 -24.62 -10.14
CA GLU A 172 -17.38 -25.71 -9.71
C GLU A 172 -15.99 -25.57 -10.33
N LYS A 173 -15.89 -25.14 -11.60
CA LYS A 173 -14.60 -24.85 -12.24
C LYS A 173 -13.83 -23.73 -11.53
N TYR A 174 -14.50 -22.62 -11.24
CA TYR A 174 -13.92 -21.52 -10.46
C TYR A 174 -13.49 -21.97 -9.06
N LYS A 175 -14.26 -22.85 -8.41
CA LYS A 175 -13.90 -23.34 -7.09
C LYS A 175 -12.65 -24.23 -7.12
N GLN A 176 -12.52 -25.08 -8.13
CA GLN A 176 -11.36 -25.95 -8.32
C GLN A 176 -10.08 -25.15 -8.56
N SER A 177 -10.10 -24.22 -9.51
CA SER A 177 -8.96 -23.34 -9.81
C SER A 177 -8.55 -22.48 -8.62
N LYS A 178 -9.51 -22.05 -7.80
CA LYS A 178 -9.25 -21.33 -6.56
C LYS A 178 -8.51 -22.18 -5.53
N ASP A 179 -9.00 -23.40 -5.27
CA ASP A 179 -8.40 -24.30 -4.28
C ASP A 179 -6.97 -24.71 -4.70
N GLU A 180 -6.72 -24.84 -6.00
CA GLU A 180 -5.39 -25.10 -6.57
C GLU A 180 -4.43 -23.91 -6.40
N THR A 181 -4.92 -22.68 -6.55
CA THR A 181 -4.14 -21.45 -6.35
C THR A 181 -3.81 -21.21 -4.87
N ASP A 182 -4.77 -21.46 -3.96
CA ASP A 182 -4.59 -21.30 -2.51
C ASP A 182 -3.68 -22.39 -1.90
N GLY A 183 -3.57 -23.56 -2.55
CA GLY A 183 -2.74 -24.70 -2.12
C GLY A 183 -1.28 -24.68 -2.62
N ALA A 184 -0.90 -23.70 -3.44
CA ALA A 184 0.43 -23.60 -4.06
C ALA A 184 1.52 -22.94 -3.17
N TRP A 185 1.30 -22.85 -1.85
CA TRP A 185 2.20 -22.20 -0.88
C TRP A 185 2.71 -23.16 0.20
#